data_AF-A0A9P5MNS8-F1
#
_entry.id   AF-A0A9P5MNS8-F1
#
_cell.length_a   1.000
_cell.length_b   1.000
_cell.length_c   1.000
_cell.angle_alpha   90.00
_cell.angle_beta   90.00
_cell.angle_gamma   90.00
#
_symmetry.space_group_name_H-M   'P 1'
#
loop_
_entity.id
_entity.type
_entity.pdbx_description
1 polymer ?
#
loop_
_entity_poly.entity_id
_entity_poly.type
_entity_poly.pdbx_seq_one_letter_code
_entity_poly.pdbx_strand_id
1 'polypeptide(L)'
;MSPVKAPVCTADYPRTRMDTSHATLIQAEFLHPDAFDSGTFLEEGDTTMRKRAESVSQYKLPTYQAAAVVSTVLAGVESQLLVFFKSSPDFTQQPVPVTLQYLLVLTYISLIFSVSTTISSLVLTRNFGNVPMIVGRLQEKIRGMSMLTFEVSPLRTRYIAPLRWWWLEVHWIFTLVISVLCLPTQILLYIWDQERDSIRVAISVVGVFAMLPLLHFFPIFWRGMGAQGKCDSPRSPRDSRWGGPNSDVLHAPLSRPPPIYTAHPSFQMSY
;
A
#
# COMPACT_ATOMS: atom_id res chain seq x y z
N MET A 1 -25.56 -40.99 -3.45
CA MET A 1 -24.32 -40.20 -3.32
C MET A 1 -24.08 -39.51 -4.66
N SER A 2 -24.43 -38.23 -4.76
CA SER A 2 -24.24 -37.44 -5.99
C SER A 2 -22.89 -36.73 -5.95
N PRO A 3 -22.13 -36.65 -7.06
CA PRO A 3 -20.84 -36.00 -7.07
C PRO A 3 -20.99 -34.48 -6.97
N VAL A 4 -20.23 -33.89 -6.04
CA VAL A 4 -20.10 -32.44 -5.85
C VAL A 4 -19.34 -31.86 -7.04
N LYS A 5 -20.02 -31.01 -7.82
CA LYS A 5 -19.45 -30.32 -8.98
C LYS A 5 -18.70 -29.07 -8.49
N ALA A 6 -17.40 -29.02 -8.74
CA ALA A 6 -16.57 -27.86 -8.39
C ALA A 6 -16.92 -26.63 -9.25
N PRO A 7 -16.84 -25.40 -8.70
CA PRO A 7 -17.10 -24.17 -9.45
C PRO A 7 -15.93 -23.86 -10.39
N VAL A 8 -16.25 -23.68 -11.67
CA VAL A 8 -15.37 -23.17 -12.71
C VAL A 8 -15.35 -21.65 -12.59
N CYS A 9 -14.21 -21.09 -12.20
CA CYS A 9 -13.97 -19.64 -12.22
C CYS A 9 -13.32 -19.24 -13.56
N THR A 10 -14.14 -18.84 -14.53
CA THR A 10 -13.69 -18.07 -15.70
C THR A 10 -13.87 -16.59 -15.40
N ALA A 11 -12.80 -15.92 -14.97
CA ALA A 11 -12.72 -14.47 -14.95
C ALA A 11 -12.05 -14.01 -16.25
N ASP A 12 -12.86 -13.75 -17.27
CA ASP A 12 -12.46 -12.99 -18.46
C ASP A 12 -12.21 -11.54 -18.05
N TYR A 13 -10.95 -11.12 -18.07
CA TYR A 13 -10.61 -9.70 -18.02
C TYR A 13 -10.59 -9.15 -19.45
N PRO A 14 -11.30 -8.03 -19.72
CA PRO A 14 -11.25 -7.40 -21.03
C PRO A 14 -9.83 -6.84 -21.25
N ARG A 15 -9.13 -7.48 -22.18
CA ARG A 15 -7.84 -7.08 -22.71
C ARG A 15 -8.04 -5.77 -23.47
N THR A 16 -7.71 -4.65 -22.85
CA THR A 16 -7.59 -3.37 -23.55
C THR A 16 -6.52 -3.51 -24.62
N ARG A 17 -6.98 -3.47 -25.87
CA ARG A 17 -6.18 -3.53 -27.09
C ARG A 17 -5.37 -2.24 -27.15
N MET A 18 -4.11 -2.29 -26.71
CA MET A 18 -3.15 -1.23 -27.03
C MET A 18 -2.83 -1.34 -28.51
N ASP A 19 -3.05 -0.25 -29.23
CA ASP A 19 -2.83 -0.13 -30.66
C ASP A 19 -1.38 -0.44 -31.03
N THR A 20 -1.23 -1.36 -31.97
CA THR A 20 0.01 -1.94 -32.49
C THR A 20 0.83 -0.98 -33.36
N SER A 21 0.58 0.33 -33.29
CA SER A 21 1.19 1.33 -34.18
C SER A 21 2.49 1.94 -33.65
N HIS A 22 2.91 1.61 -32.43
CA HIS A 22 4.22 2.00 -31.87
C HIS A 22 5.28 0.89 -31.91
N ALA A 23 4.95 -0.32 -32.36
CA ALA A 23 5.87 -1.46 -32.36
C ALA A 23 6.86 -1.46 -33.54
N THR A 24 6.62 -0.69 -34.60
CA THR A 24 7.47 -0.67 -35.79
C THR A 24 8.54 0.41 -35.81
N LEU A 25 8.53 1.36 -34.87
CA LEU A 25 9.55 2.41 -34.82
C LEU A 25 10.78 2.04 -33.96
N ILE A 26 10.71 0.95 -33.19
CA ILE A 26 11.84 0.45 -32.39
C ILE A 26 12.73 -0.54 -33.18
N GLN A 27 12.31 -0.97 -34.37
CA GLN A 27 13.03 -2.00 -35.13
C GLN A 27 14.08 -1.44 -36.11
N ALA A 28 14.18 -0.12 -36.27
CA ALA A 28 15.17 0.51 -37.16
C ALA A 28 16.50 0.88 -36.47
N GLU A 29 16.59 0.75 -35.14
CA GLU A 29 17.74 1.21 -34.35
C GLU A 29 18.69 0.07 -33.93
N PHE A 30 18.57 -1.09 -34.58
CA PHE A 30 19.27 -2.34 -34.22
C PHE A 30 20.47 -2.71 -35.12
N LEU A 31 21.08 -1.74 -35.80
CA LEU A 31 22.17 -1.99 -36.75
C LEU A 31 23.53 -1.35 -36.40
N HIS A 32 23.78 -1.02 -35.13
CA HIS A 32 25.13 -0.71 -34.63
C HIS A 32 25.37 -1.28 -33.22
N PRO A 33 26.05 -2.44 -33.06
CA PRO A 33 26.29 -3.06 -31.75
C PRO A 33 27.53 -2.54 -30.99
N ASP A 34 28.39 -1.72 -31.59
CA ASP A 34 29.73 -1.44 -31.03
C ASP A 34 29.88 -0.05 -30.38
N ALA A 35 28.76 0.63 -30.10
CA ALA A 35 28.75 1.87 -29.31
C ALA A 35 27.68 1.80 -28.20
N PHE A 36 27.60 0.67 -27.50
CA PHE A 36 26.73 0.54 -26.34
C PHE A 36 27.50 0.93 -25.08
N ASP A 37 27.53 2.23 -24.81
CA ASP A 37 27.96 2.80 -23.54
C ASP A 37 26.99 2.31 -22.45
N SER A 38 27.32 1.18 -21.83
CA SER A 38 26.51 0.52 -20.78
C SER A 38 26.36 1.37 -19.51
N GLY A 39 26.98 2.56 -19.47
CA GLY A 39 26.85 3.52 -18.37
C GLY A 39 25.53 4.29 -18.36
N THR A 40 24.95 4.62 -19.52
CA THR A 40 23.82 5.57 -19.58
C THR A 40 22.45 4.92 -19.36
N PHE A 41 22.27 3.65 -19.76
CA PHE A 41 20.98 2.96 -19.65
C PHE A 41 20.61 2.54 -18.21
N LEU A 42 21.61 2.24 -17.37
CA LEU A 42 21.37 2.00 -15.93
C LEU A 42 21.07 3.29 -15.17
N GLU A 43 21.61 4.43 -15.63
CA GLU A 43 21.36 5.73 -14.99
C GLU A 43 19.91 6.23 -15.23
N GLU A 44 19.36 6.01 -16.42
CA GLU A 44 18.00 6.44 -16.74
C GLU A 44 16.93 5.62 -16.00
N GLY A 45 17.17 4.31 -15.79
CA GLY A 45 16.30 3.45 -14.98
C GLY A 45 16.26 3.85 -13.50
N ASP A 46 17.39 4.24 -12.91
CA ASP A 46 17.47 4.60 -11.49
C ASP A 46 16.76 5.93 -11.18
N THR A 47 16.84 6.90 -12.09
CA THR A 47 16.17 8.20 -11.89
C THR A 47 14.64 8.07 -11.93
N THR A 48 14.09 7.17 -12.74
CA THR A 48 12.64 6.96 -12.85
C THR A 48 12.07 6.25 -11.61
N MET A 49 12.77 5.24 -11.08
CA MET A 49 12.37 4.56 -9.83
C MET A 49 12.41 5.51 -8.64
N ARG A 50 13.40 6.40 -8.56
CA ARG A 50 13.49 7.45 -7.53
C ARG A 50 12.30 8.40 -7.59
N LYS A 51 11.98 8.94 -8.77
CA LYS A 51 10.81 9.81 -8.96
C LYS A 51 9.52 9.13 -8.54
N ARG A 52 9.36 7.82 -8.82
CA ARG A 52 8.21 7.05 -8.34
C ARG A 52 8.19 6.93 -6.81
N ALA A 53 9.29 6.55 -6.18
CA ALA A 53 9.36 6.43 -4.72
C ALA A 53 9.10 7.77 -4.01
N GLU A 54 9.64 8.87 -4.53
CA GLU A 54 9.40 10.22 -4.03
C GLU A 54 7.93 10.62 -4.21
N SER A 55 7.34 10.37 -5.38
CA SER A 55 5.92 10.63 -5.63
C SER A 55 5.02 9.83 -4.67
N VAL A 56 5.43 8.58 -4.37
CA VAL A 56 4.67 7.73 -3.44
C VAL A 56 4.74 8.23 -2.01
N SER A 57 5.91 8.67 -1.58
CA SER A 57 6.08 9.22 -0.24
C SER A 57 5.35 10.55 -0.06
N GLN A 58 5.30 11.39 -1.10
CA GLN A 58 4.66 12.71 -1.04
C GLN A 58 3.15 12.64 -0.82
N TYR A 59 2.45 11.62 -1.36
CA TYR A 59 1.00 11.51 -1.16
C TYR A 59 0.62 10.88 0.18
N LYS A 60 1.45 9.96 0.71
CA LYS A 60 1.11 9.20 1.92
C LYS A 60 1.29 10.01 3.21
N LEU A 61 2.37 10.78 3.32
CA LEU A 61 2.70 11.53 4.53
C LEU A 61 1.59 12.49 5.00
N PRO A 62 1.03 13.38 4.15
CA PRO A 62 -0.03 14.29 4.57
C PRO A 62 -1.32 13.55 4.97
N THR A 63 -1.57 12.38 4.37
CA THR A 63 -2.74 11.56 4.70
C THR A 63 -2.66 11.04 6.15
N TYR A 64 -1.50 10.52 6.57
CA TYR A 64 -1.32 10.07 7.95
C TYR A 64 -1.37 11.24 8.95
N GLN A 65 -0.77 12.38 8.62
CA GLN A 65 -0.85 13.57 9.46
C GLN A 65 -2.30 14.04 9.64
N ALA A 66 -3.07 14.15 8.55
CA ALA A 66 -4.48 14.50 8.60
C ALA A 66 -5.28 13.50 9.45
N ALA A 67 -5.03 12.20 9.27
CA ALA A 67 -5.70 11.18 10.06
C ALA A 67 -5.36 11.22 11.55
N ALA A 68 -4.11 11.57 11.92
CA ALA A 68 -3.73 11.77 13.31
C ALA A 68 -4.50 12.96 13.93
N VAL A 69 -4.63 14.06 13.19
CA VAL A 69 -5.43 15.22 13.63
C VAL A 69 -6.89 14.81 13.81
N VAL A 70 -7.49 14.14 12.83
CA VAL A 70 -8.88 13.67 12.90
C VAL A 70 -9.10 12.73 14.09
N SER A 71 -8.19 11.78 14.34
CA SER A 71 -8.32 10.86 15.48
C SER A 71 -8.16 11.55 16.84
N THR A 72 -7.34 12.61 16.93
CA THR A 72 -7.26 13.41 18.16
C THR A 72 -8.53 14.23 18.42
N VAL A 73 -9.13 14.80 17.38
CA VAL A 73 -10.42 15.49 17.48
C VAL A 73 -11.51 14.51 17.91
N LEU A 74 -11.52 13.32 17.29
CA LEU A 74 -12.45 12.24 17.63
C LEU A 74 -12.33 11.83 19.11
N ALA A 75 -11.10 11.60 19.59
CA ALA A 75 -10.84 11.32 21.01
C ALA A 75 -11.32 12.45 21.93
N GLY A 76 -11.18 13.71 21.51
CA GLY A 76 -11.68 14.87 22.25
C GLY A 76 -13.21 14.87 22.37
N VAL A 77 -13.92 14.61 21.26
CA VAL A 77 -15.38 14.51 21.24
C VAL A 77 -15.86 13.35 22.13
N GLU A 78 -15.24 12.18 22.01
CA GLU A 78 -15.54 11.01 22.86
C GLU A 78 -15.30 11.28 24.36
N SER A 79 -14.25 12.05 24.68
CA SER A 79 -13.97 12.46 26.07
C SER A 79 -15.07 13.38 26.62
N GLN A 80 -15.57 14.31 25.79
CA GLN A 80 -16.68 15.19 26.17
C GLN A 80 -17.98 14.42 26.34
N LEU A 81 -18.29 13.49 25.43
CA LEU A 81 -19.44 12.59 25.55
C LEU A 81 -19.37 11.77 26.84
N LEU A 82 -18.19 11.25 27.18
CA LEU A 82 -18.00 10.48 28.40
C LEU A 82 -18.31 11.29 29.67
N VAL A 83 -17.84 12.54 29.73
CA VAL A 83 -18.15 13.46 30.84
C VAL A 83 -19.64 13.79 30.86
N PHE A 84 -20.23 14.06 29.69
CA PHE A 84 -21.66 14.35 29.56
C PHE A 84 -22.52 13.21 30.10
N PHE A 85 -22.26 11.97 29.67
CA PHE A 85 -22.98 10.80 30.17
C PHE A 85 -22.81 10.67 31.69
N LYS A 86 -21.58 10.72 32.20
CA LYS A 86 -21.34 10.63 33.65
C LYS A 86 -22.01 11.74 34.47
N SER A 87 -22.24 12.90 33.89
CA SER A 87 -22.91 14.01 34.55
C SER A 87 -24.44 13.92 34.55
N SER A 88 -25.03 12.99 33.79
CA SER A 88 -26.48 12.85 33.75
C SER A 88 -27.03 12.38 35.10
N PRO A 89 -28.06 13.03 35.67
CA PRO A 89 -28.67 12.63 36.93
C PRO A 89 -29.25 11.21 36.88
N ASP A 90 -29.57 10.70 35.69
CA ASP A 90 -30.07 9.34 35.47
C ASP A 90 -29.10 8.25 35.92
N PHE A 91 -27.79 8.54 36.01
CA PHE A 91 -26.81 7.61 36.57
C PHE A 91 -26.91 7.46 38.09
N THR A 92 -27.54 8.42 38.78
CA THR A 92 -27.70 8.38 40.24
C THR A 92 -28.96 7.64 40.67
N GLN A 93 -29.92 7.45 39.76
CA GLN A 93 -31.14 6.69 40.03
C GLN A 93 -30.88 5.20 39.75
N GLN A 94 -30.94 4.37 40.80
CA GLN A 94 -30.98 2.93 40.64
C GLN A 94 -32.43 2.48 40.40
N PRO A 95 -32.68 1.61 39.40
CA PRO A 95 -31.70 0.92 38.54
C PRO A 95 -31.25 1.75 37.33
N VAL A 96 -29.95 1.70 37.02
CA VAL A 96 -29.36 2.40 35.86
C VAL A 96 -29.91 1.80 34.56
N PRO A 97 -30.42 2.62 33.61
CA PRO A 97 -30.94 2.12 32.35
C PRO A 97 -29.86 1.38 31.55
N VAL A 98 -30.22 0.21 31.01
CA VAL A 98 -29.30 -0.68 30.30
C VAL A 98 -28.71 0.01 29.05
N THR A 99 -29.50 0.81 28.34
CA THR A 99 -29.07 1.57 27.15
C THR A 99 -27.86 2.44 27.45
N LEU A 100 -27.89 3.13 28.59
CA LEU A 100 -26.89 4.09 29.02
C LEU A 100 -25.62 3.41 29.53
N GLN A 101 -25.73 2.18 30.07
CA GLN A 101 -24.56 1.32 30.31
C GLN A 101 -23.88 0.91 28.99
N TYR A 102 -24.65 0.48 27.98
CA TYR A 102 -24.10 0.16 26.66
C TYR A 102 -23.41 1.35 26.02
N LEU A 103 -24.04 2.53 26.11
CA LEU A 103 -23.52 3.77 25.55
C LEU A 103 -22.18 4.16 26.21
N LEU A 104 -22.08 4.00 27.53
CA LEU A 104 -20.83 4.21 28.27
C LEU A 104 -19.72 3.25 27.83
N VAL A 105 -20.03 1.95 27.72
CA VAL A 105 -19.07 0.94 27.25
C VAL A 105 -18.61 1.24 25.82
N LEU A 106 -19.54 1.60 24.95
CA LEU A 106 -19.28 1.94 23.55
C LEU A 106 -18.37 3.18 23.43
N THR A 107 -18.59 4.18 24.28
CA THR A 107 -17.74 5.39 24.39
C THR A 107 -16.31 5.04 24.79
N TYR A 108 -16.12 4.19 25.81
CA TYR A 108 -14.78 3.73 26.19
C TYR A 108 -14.06 2.97 25.07
N ILE A 109 -14.77 2.09 24.37
CA ILE A 109 -14.20 1.33 23.25
C ILE A 109 -13.77 2.28 22.13
N SER A 110 -14.63 3.24 21.76
CA SER A 110 -14.30 4.25 20.73
C SER A 110 -13.09 5.07 21.11
N LEU A 111 -13.03 5.55 22.36
CA LEU A 111 -11.92 6.35 22.87
C LEU A 111 -10.59 5.59 22.79
N ILE A 112 -10.57 4.32 23.21
CA ILE A 112 -9.39 3.46 23.11
C ILE A 112 -8.96 3.30 21.64
N PHE A 113 -9.91 3.07 20.72
CA PHE A 113 -9.58 2.96 19.30
C PHE A 113 -9.08 4.27 18.69
N SER A 114 -9.65 5.42 19.07
CA SER A 114 -9.16 6.74 18.65
C SER A 114 -7.72 7.00 19.10
N VAL A 115 -7.40 6.68 20.37
CA VAL A 115 -6.03 6.81 20.89
C VAL A 115 -5.08 5.84 20.17
N SER A 116 -5.49 4.59 19.97
CA SER A 116 -4.68 3.60 19.23
C SER A 116 -4.43 4.00 17.77
N THR A 117 -5.45 4.58 17.12
CA THR A 117 -5.35 5.14 15.77
C THR A 117 -4.34 6.29 15.73
N THR A 118 -4.39 7.18 16.72
CA THR A 118 -3.46 8.32 16.84
C THR A 118 -2.02 7.83 16.99
N ILE A 119 -1.77 6.89 17.91
CA ILE A 119 -0.44 6.30 18.12
C ILE A 119 0.04 5.61 16.84
N SER A 120 -0.81 4.82 16.20
CA SER A 120 -0.47 4.10 14.96
C SER A 120 -0.12 5.09 13.83
N SER A 121 -0.86 6.19 13.71
CA SER A 121 -0.58 7.23 12.71
C SER A 121 0.74 7.96 12.98
N LEU A 122 1.06 8.24 14.25
CA LEU A 122 2.36 8.83 14.62
C LEU A 122 3.51 7.88 14.33
N VAL A 123 3.34 6.57 14.63
CA VAL A 123 4.35 5.55 14.32
C VAL A 123 4.55 5.48 12.81
N LEU A 124 3.47 5.37 12.01
CA LEU A 124 3.53 5.37 10.55
C LEU A 124 4.21 6.64 10.02
N THR A 125 3.86 7.82 10.53
CA THR A 125 4.46 9.09 10.10
C THR A 125 5.97 9.13 10.34
N ARG A 126 6.44 8.74 11.54
CA ARG A 126 7.88 8.68 11.85
C ARG A 126 8.62 7.71 10.92
N ASN A 127 7.98 6.59 10.67
CA ASN A 127 8.48 5.53 9.85
C ASN A 127 8.59 5.92 8.36
N PHE A 128 7.56 6.56 7.81
CA PHE A 128 7.56 7.09 6.43
C PHE A 128 8.51 8.29 6.28
N GLY A 129 8.66 9.12 7.31
CA GLY A 129 9.63 10.23 7.30
C GLY A 129 11.09 9.76 7.16
N ASN A 130 11.42 8.55 7.61
CA ASN A 130 12.76 7.99 7.49
C ASN A 130 13.06 7.34 6.13
N VAL A 131 12.04 7.02 5.33
CA VAL A 131 12.20 6.38 4.02
C VAL A 131 13.11 7.19 3.07
N PRO A 132 12.89 8.49 2.83
CA PRO A 132 13.77 9.25 1.92
C PRO A 132 15.22 9.31 2.41
N MET A 133 15.44 9.37 3.73
CA MET A 133 16.79 9.35 4.29
C MET A 133 17.49 8.01 4.07
N ILE A 134 16.78 6.89 4.21
CA ILE A 134 17.33 5.55 3.97
C ILE A 134 17.64 5.37 2.48
N VAL A 135 16.76 5.82 1.59
CA VAL A 135 16.99 5.77 0.13
C VAL A 135 18.20 6.60 -0.26
N GLY A 136 18.32 7.82 0.27
CA GLY A 136 19.48 8.69 0.04
C GLY A 136 20.79 8.05 0.49
N ARG A 137 20.84 7.50 1.71
CA ARG A 137 22.04 6.80 2.22
C ARG A 137 22.37 5.53 1.43
N LEU A 138 21.36 4.82 0.96
CA LEU A 138 21.56 3.63 0.14
C LEU A 138 22.15 4.01 -1.22
N GLN A 139 21.66 5.08 -1.82
CA GLN A 139 22.18 5.61 -3.08
C GLN A 139 23.64 6.08 -2.95
N GLU A 140 23.96 6.82 -1.88
CA GLU A 140 25.34 7.25 -1.60
C GLU A 140 26.27 6.03 -1.43
N LYS A 141 25.80 5.00 -0.72
CA LYS A 141 26.55 3.75 -0.57
C LYS A 141 26.75 3.00 -1.89
N ILE A 142 25.73 2.95 -2.76
CA ILE A 142 25.83 2.33 -4.10
C ILE A 142 26.83 3.10 -4.96
N ARG A 143 26.73 4.45 -4.98
CA ARG A 143 27.64 5.31 -5.75
C ARG A 143 29.09 5.18 -5.30
N GLY A 144 29.34 5.05 -4.00
CA GLY A 144 30.69 4.81 -3.47
C GLY A 144 31.24 3.40 -3.73
N MET A 145 30.37 2.41 -3.95
CA MET A 145 30.74 1.00 -4.12
C MET A 145 30.85 0.58 -5.60
N SER A 146 30.35 1.40 -6.54
CA SER A 146 30.36 1.17 -8.00
C SER A 146 31.75 1.03 -8.63
N MET A 147 32.85 1.29 -7.92
CA MET A 147 34.21 1.03 -8.43
C MET A 147 34.77 -0.34 -8.06
N LEU A 148 34.12 -1.09 -7.17
CA LEU A 148 34.54 -2.44 -6.82
C LEU A 148 33.53 -3.42 -7.43
N THR A 149 33.93 -4.08 -8.53
CA THR A 149 33.24 -5.21 -9.15
C THR A 149 32.94 -6.27 -8.10
N PHE A 150 31.77 -6.18 -7.46
CA PHE A 150 31.32 -7.12 -6.46
C PHE A 150 30.14 -7.89 -7.02
N GLU A 151 30.34 -9.20 -7.13
CA GLU A 151 29.26 -10.18 -7.24
C GLU A 151 28.21 -9.84 -6.17
N VAL A 152 27.07 -9.31 -6.63
CA VAL A 152 25.95 -8.95 -5.75
C VAL A 152 25.33 -10.25 -5.27
N SER A 153 25.92 -10.84 -4.23
CA SER A 153 25.30 -11.93 -3.50
C SER A 153 23.87 -11.50 -3.16
N PRO A 154 22.85 -12.28 -3.52
CA PRO A 154 21.45 -11.94 -3.28
C PRO A 154 21.18 -12.05 -1.78
N LEU A 155 21.68 -11.09 -1.01
CA LEU A 155 21.42 -10.88 0.41
C LEU A 155 19.99 -10.37 0.59
N ARG A 156 19.05 -11.26 0.32
CA ARG A 156 18.08 -11.92 1.22
C ARG A 156 17.71 -11.29 2.58
N THR A 157 18.07 -10.05 2.91
CA THR A 157 17.91 -9.56 4.30
C THR A 157 17.18 -8.23 4.43
N ARG A 158 16.64 -7.64 3.34
CA ARG A 158 15.81 -6.42 3.43
C ARG A 158 14.32 -6.57 3.08
N TYR A 159 13.87 -7.79 2.79
CA TYR A 159 12.47 -8.08 2.47
C TYR A 159 11.67 -8.70 3.63
N ILE A 160 12.18 -8.71 4.85
CA ILE A 160 11.48 -9.30 6.03
C ILE A 160 10.63 -8.26 6.78
N ALA A 161 10.75 -6.97 6.45
CA ALA A 161 9.91 -5.93 7.03
C ALA A 161 8.48 -5.76 6.43
N PRO A 162 8.10 -6.20 5.21
CA PRO A 162 6.82 -5.76 4.62
C PRO A 162 5.62 -6.27 5.43
N LEU A 163 5.73 -7.43 6.09
CA LEU A 163 4.60 -8.02 6.80
C LEU A 163 4.20 -7.19 8.04
N ARG A 164 5.16 -6.83 8.92
CA ARG A 164 4.88 -6.02 10.12
C ARG A 164 4.29 -4.65 9.77
N TRP A 165 4.74 -4.07 8.67
CA TRP A 165 4.27 -2.77 8.21
C TRP A 165 2.86 -2.84 7.65
N TRP A 166 2.57 -3.89 6.88
CA TRP A 166 1.23 -4.14 6.39
C TRP A 166 0.24 -4.36 7.54
N TRP A 167 0.61 -5.15 8.55
CA TRP A 167 -0.22 -5.32 9.76
C TRP A 167 -0.49 -4.00 10.47
N LEU A 168 0.51 -3.12 10.56
CA LEU A 168 0.35 -1.81 11.17
C LEU A 168 -0.60 -0.91 10.36
N GLU A 169 -0.46 -0.88 9.03
CA GLU A 169 -1.33 -0.10 8.14
C GLU A 169 -2.77 -0.62 8.18
N VAL A 170 -2.97 -1.94 8.19
CA VAL A 170 -4.29 -2.58 8.35
C VAL A 170 -4.91 -2.28 9.70
N HIS A 171 -4.15 -2.45 10.79
CA HIS A 171 -4.62 -2.16 12.14
C HIS A 171 -5.03 -0.69 12.28
N TRP A 172 -4.23 0.23 11.73
CA TRP A 172 -4.51 1.65 11.72
C TRP A 172 -5.83 1.98 11.00
N ILE A 173 -6.04 1.45 9.78
CA ILE A 173 -7.29 1.67 9.03
C ILE A 173 -8.48 1.08 9.78
N PHE A 174 -8.34 -0.13 10.32
CA PHE A 174 -9.41 -0.83 11.01
C PHE A 174 -9.87 -0.08 12.27
N THR A 175 -8.93 0.35 13.10
CA THR A 175 -9.24 1.10 14.34
C THR A 175 -9.82 2.48 14.04
N LEU A 176 -9.36 3.15 12.97
CA LEU A 176 -9.94 4.41 12.51
C LEU A 176 -11.40 4.24 12.08
N VAL A 177 -11.68 3.25 11.23
CA VAL A 177 -13.03 2.98 10.73
C VAL A 177 -13.97 2.62 11.88
N ILE A 178 -13.56 1.74 12.79
CA ILE A 178 -14.39 1.38 13.95
C ILE A 178 -14.71 2.60 14.80
N SER A 179 -13.72 3.43 15.13
CA SER A 179 -13.95 4.61 15.95
C SER A 179 -14.90 5.61 15.28
N VAL A 180 -14.74 5.82 13.96
CA VAL A 180 -15.65 6.68 13.18
C VAL A 180 -17.06 6.11 13.11
N LEU A 181 -17.24 4.78 13.03
CA LEU A 181 -18.56 4.16 13.07
C LEU A 181 -19.20 4.17 14.46
N CYS A 182 -18.37 4.23 15.51
CA CYS A 182 -18.80 4.17 16.90
C CYS A 182 -19.54 5.44 17.31
N LEU A 183 -19.02 6.62 17.00
CA LEU A 183 -19.65 7.92 17.29
C LEU A 183 -21.12 8.03 16.83
N PRO A 184 -21.45 7.87 15.54
CA PRO A 184 -22.82 7.95 15.06
C PRO A 184 -23.69 6.85 15.67
N THR A 185 -23.14 5.68 15.97
CA THR A 185 -23.87 4.64 16.70
C THR A 185 -24.23 5.10 18.12
N GLN A 186 -23.30 5.76 18.84
CA GLN A 186 -23.59 6.35 20.16
C GLN A 186 -24.66 7.44 20.07
N ILE A 187 -24.56 8.32 19.07
CA ILE A 187 -25.54 9.40 18.85
C ILE A 187 -26.92 8.81 18.55
N LEU A 188 -27.01 7.78 17.70
CA LEU A 188 -28.27 7.11 17.38
C LEU A 188 -28.87 6.43 18.61
N LEU A 189 -28.06 5.74 19.41
CA LEU A 189 -28.52 5.12 20.65
C LEU A 189 -29.02 6.16 21.66
N TYR A 190 -28.34 7.31 21.75
CA TYR A 190 -28.74 8.39 22.65
C TYR A 190 -30.08 9.00 22.24
N ILE A 191 -30.25 9.29 20.95
CA ILE A 191 -31.50 9.81 20.38
C ILE A 191 -32.63 8.79 20.52
N TRP A 192 -32.32 7.51 20.34
CA TRP A 192 -33.27 6.44 20.52
C TRP A 192 -33.80 6.36 21.95
N ASP A 193 -33.00 6.73 22.95
CA ASP A 193 -33.43 6.73 24.35
C ASP A 193 -34.27 7.99 24.67
N GLN A 194 -33.82 9.17 24.23
CA GLN A 194 -34.36 10.47 24.66
C GLN A 194 -35.57 10.98 23.85
N GLU A 195 -35.57 10.77 22.53
CA GLU A 195 -36.47 11.54 21.64
C GLU A 195 -37.83 10.87 21.37
N ARG A 196 -38.78 11.62 20.80
CA ARG A 196 -40.07 11.07 20.34
C ARG A 196 -39.90 10.24 19.07
N ASP A 197 -40.77 9.25 18.85
CA ASP A 197 -40.65 8.26 17.76
C ASP A 197 -40.46 8.87 16.35
N SER A 198 -41.09 10.02 16.06
CA SER A 198 -40.94 10.68 14.76
C SER A 198 -39.51 11.18 14.50
N ILE A 199 -38.85 11.73 15.51
CA ILE A 199 -37.48 12.27 15.40
C ILE A 199 -36.48 11.10 15.28
N ARG A 200 -36.73 10.01 16.02
CA ARG A 200 -35.91 8.79 15.99
C ARG A 200 -35.79 8.22 14.57
N VAL A 201 -36.91 8.10 13.86
CA VAL A 201 -36.92 7.54 12.49
C VAL A 201 -36.16 8.45 11.53
N ALA A 202 -36.41 9.76 11.56
CA ALA A 202 -35.76 10.72 10.67
C ALA A 202 -34.24 10.71 10.83
N ILE A 203 -33.75 10.76 12.07
CA ILE A 203 -32.31 10.80 12.34
C ILE A 203 -31.65 9.45 12.06
N SER A 204 -32.34 8.33 12.30
CA SER A 204 -31.84 7.00 11.94
C SER A 204 -31.63 6.85 10.43
N VAL A 205 -32.58 7.31 9.61
CA VAL A 205 -32.44 7.29 8.15
C VAL A 205 -31.23 8.13 7.71
N VAL A 206 -31.12 9.36 8.21
CA VAL A 206 -29.98 10.24 7.89
C VAL A 206 -28.65 9.62 8.34
N GLY A 207 -28.62 9.01 9.53
CA GLY A 207 -27.44 8.32 10.06
C GLY A 207 -27.01 7.16 9.18
N VAL A 208 -27.95 6.30 8.77
CA VAL A 208 -27.65 5.18 7.86
C VAL A 208 -27.14 5.68 6.50
N PHE A 209 -27.76 6.72 5.94
CA PHE A 209 -27.30 7.32 4.68
C PHE A 209 -25.90 7.93 4.81
N ALA A 210 -25.58 8.58 5.93
CA ALA A 210 -24.25 9.13 6.19
C ALA A 210 -23.19 8.03 6.35
N MET A 211 -23.58 6.85 6.83
CA MET A 211 -22.69 5.71 7.07
C MET A 211 -22.50 4.81 5.84
N LEU A 212 -23.39 4.92 4.85
CA LEU A 212 -23.35 4.17 3.60
C LEU A 212 -21.98 4.21 2.88
N PRO A 213 -21.33 5.38 2.66
CA PRO A 213 -20.03 5.41 2.01
C PRO A 213 -18.97 4.62 2.79
N LEU A 214 -18.93 4.76 4.12
CA LEU A 214 -18.01 4.03 4.99
C LEU A 214 -18.24 2.51 4.91
N LEU A 215 -19.50 2.09 4.90
CA LEU A 215 -19.87 0.69 4.80
C LEU A 215 -19.45 0.08 3.45
N HIS A 216 -19.50 0.86 2.37
CA HIS A 216 -19.09 0.40 1.04
C HIS A 216 -17.57 0.22 0.89
N PHE A 217 -16.77 1.04 1.58
CA PHE A 217 -15.31 0.90 1.55
C PHE A 217 -14.81 -0.33 2.31
N PHE A 218 -15.53 -0.75 3.34
CA PHE A 218 -15.13 -1.88 4.20
C PHE A 218 -14.92 -3.23 3.44
N PRO A 219 -15.86 -3.72 2.61
CA PRO A 219 -15.68 -4.99 1.90
C PRO A 219 -14.58 -4.93 0.84
N ILE A 220 -14.37 -3.79 0.19
CA ILE A 220 -13.30 -3.61 -0.81
C ILE A 220 -11.94 -3.78 -0.13
N PHE A 221 -11.77 -3.13 1.03
CA PHE A 221 -10.57 -3.25 1.83
C PHE A 221 -10.34 -4.70 2.29
N TRP A 222 -11.38 -5.37 2.81
CA TRP A 222 -11.28 -6.75 3.27
C TRP A 222 -10.94 -7.74 2.15
N ARG A 223 -11.52 -7.56 0.96
CA ARG A 223 -11.29 -8.44 -0.19
C ARG A 223 -9.84 -8.37 -0.69
N GLY A 224 -9.20 -7.21 -0.57
CA GLY A 224 -7.77 -7.04 -0.88
C GLY A 224 -6.85 -7.86 0.04
N MET A 225 -7.23 -8.04 1.31
CA MET A 225 -6.40 -8.75 2.30
C MET A 225 -6.39 -10.26 2.09
N GLY A 226 -7.48 -10.86 1.60
CA GLY A 226 -7.60 -12.31 1.43
C GLY A 226 -6.77 -12.90 0.28
N ALA A 227 -6.40 -12.08 -0.72
CA ALA A 227 -5.74 -12.57 -1.93
C ALA A 227 -4.20 -12.72 -1.79
N GLN A 228 -3.58 -12.11 -0.78
CA GLN A 228 -2.11 -12.04 -0.68
C GLN A 228 -1.47 -13.23 0.05
N GLY A 229 -2.25 -14.09 0.69
CA GLY A 229 -1.74 -15.24 1.46
C GLY A 229 -1.23 -16.42 0.60
N LYS A 230 -1.36 -16.33 -0.72
CA LYS A 230 -0.91 -17.37 -1.66
C LYS A 230 0.25 -16.86 -2.52
N CYS A 231 1.24 -16.24 -1.88
CA CYS A 231 2.59 -16.32 -2.41
C CYS A 231 3.00 -17.78 -2.28
N ASP A 232 2.65 -18.58 -3.30
CA ASP A 232 3.26 -19.87 -3.54
C ASP A 232 4.75 -19.61 -3.58
N SER A 233 5.40 -19.87 -2.44
CA SER A 233 6.83 -19.86 -2.30
C SER A 233 7.33 -20.67 -3.50
N PRO A 234 8.09 -20.07 -4.44
CA PRO A 234 8.51 -20.79 -5.64
C PRO A 234 9.15 -22.05 -5.13
N ARG A 235 8.48 -23.18 -5.39
CA ARG A 235 8.91 -24.50 -4.99
C ARG A 235 10.32 -24.58 -5.57
N SER A 236 11.31 -24.42 -4.70
CA SER A 236 12.71 -24.52 -5.07
C SER A 236 12.79 -25.76 -5.93
N PRO A 237 13.24 -25.68 -7.19
CA PRO A 237 13.55 -26.86 -7.97
C PRO A 237 14.76 -27.50 -7.32
N ARG A 238 14.52 -28.19 -6.20
CA ARG A 238 15.49 -29.07 -5.56
C ARG A 238 15.32 -30.39 -6.28
N ASP A 239 16.39 -30.77 -6.97
CA ASP A 239 16.69 -32.11 -7.45
C ASP A 239 16.02 -32.57 -8.75
N SER A 240 16.30 -31.86 -9.84
CA SER A 240 16.62 -32.57 -11.09
C SER A 240 18.13 -32.78 -11.18
N ARG A 241 18.60 -33.77 -10.41
CA ARG A 241 19.52 -34.81 -10.87
C ARG A 241 20.67 -34.33 -11.78
N TRP A 242 21.80 -34.00 -11.17
CA TRP A 242 23.12 -34.09 -11.81
C TRP A 242 23.35 -35.55 -12.24
N GLY A 243 23.19 -35.81 -13.53
CA GLY A 243 23.55 -37.08 -14.14
C GLY A 243 23.77 -36.89 -15.63
N GLY A 244 25.03 -36.76 -16.05
CA GLY A 244 25.40 -36.86 -17.46
C GLY A 244 26.65 -36.06 -17.86
N PRO A 245 27.75 -36.72 -18.27
CA PRO A 245 28.96 -36.10 -18.82
C PRO A 245 28.88 -35.88 -20.34
N ASN A 246 29.93 -35.30 -20.93
CA ASN A 246 30.22 -34.97 -22.35
C ASN A 246 30.00 -33.48 -22.63
N SER A 247 31.02 -32.60 -22.52
CA SER A 247 32.17 -32.49 -23.44
C SER A 247 31.80 -32.84 -24.88
N ASP A 248 31.37 -31.85 -25.64
CA ASP A 248 31.79 -31.71 -27.03
C ASP A 248 31.88 -30.23 -27.40
N VAL A 249 33.11 -29.84 -27.67
CA VAL A 249 33.58 -28.55 -28.16
C VAL A 249 33.20 -28.46 -29.63
N LEU A 250 32.32 -27.53 -30.01
CA LEU A 250 32.17 -27.11 -31.41
C LEU A 250 32.63 -25.67 -31.56
N HIS A 251 33.81 -25.51 -32.15
CA HIS A 251 34.36 -24.24 -32.60
C HIS A 251 33.50 -23.66 -33.73
N ALA A 252 32.96 -22.46 -33.53
CA ALA A 252 32.38 -21.66 -34.61
C ALA A 252 33.47 -20.73 -35.22
N PRO A 253 33.49 -20.55 -36.55
CA PRO A 253 34.52 -19.78 -37.24
C PRO A 253 34.34 -18.25 -37.07
N LEU A 254 35.46 -17.58 -36.86
CA LEU A 254 35.60 -16.12 -36.77
C LEU A 254 35.10 -15.41 -38.04
N SER A 255 34.16 -14.48 -37.85
CA SER A 255 33.69 -13.55 -38.87
C SER A 255 34.58 -12.30 -38.90
N ARG A 256 35.01 -11.89 -40.11
CA ARG A 256 35.86 -10.71 -40.36
C ARG A 256 35.15 -9.39 -39.99
N PRO A 257 35.88 -8.37 -39.49
CA PRO A 257 35.30 -7.06 -39.22
C PRO A 257 35.06 -6.24 -40.51
N PRO A 258 34.00 -5.42 -40.57
CA PRO A 258 33.73 -4.50 -41.68
C PRO A 258 34.61 -3.23 -41.62
N PRO A 259 34.76 -2.51 -42.76
CA PRO A 259 35.61 -1.33 -42.87
C PRO A 259 35.05 -0.10 -42.14
N ILE A 260 35.96 0.61 -41.47
CA ILE A 260 35.71 1.84 -40.72
C ILE A 260 35.43 2.99 -41.69
N TYR A 261 34.24 3.60 -41.60
CA TYR A 261 33.96 4.90 -42.21
C TYR A 261 34.08 6.00 -41.15
N THR A 262 35.04 6.89 -41.36
CA THR A 262 35.25 8.11 -40.57
C THR A 262 34.25 9.18 -41.02
N ALA A 263 33.25 9.46 -40.18
CA ALA A 263 32.36 10.60 -40.36
C ALA A 263 33.01 11.88 -39.78
N HIS A 264 33.08 12.91 -40.61
CA HIS A 264 33.65 14.22 -40.33
C HIS A 264 32.57 15.11 -39.68
N PRO A 265 32.78 15.70 -38.48
CA PRO A 265 31.81 16.64 -37.93
C PRO A 265 31.91 17.99 -38.66
N SER A 266 30.77 18.46 -39.15
CA SER A 266 30.58 19.81 -39.67
C SER A 266 30.21 20.73 -38.50
N PHE A 267 31.07 21.71 -38.25
CA PHE A 267 30.87 22.80 -37.30
C PHE A 267 29.90 23.80 -37.93
N GLN A 268 28.73 24.03 -37.34
CA GLN A 268 27.93 25.23 -37.59
C GLN A 268 27.92 26.11 -36.34
N MET A 269 28.43 27.32 -36.52
CA MET A 269 28.51 28.39 -35.54
C MET A 269 27.45 29.42 -35.95
N SER A 270 26.38 29.56 -35.17
CA SER A 270 25.40 30.62 -35.34
C SER A 270 25.75 31.79 -34.44
N TYR A 271 25.85 32.97 -35.05
CA TYR A 271 25.95 34.29 -34.42
C TYR A 271 24.57 34.81 -34.04
#